data_AF-A0A7Z9WIX7-F1
#
_entry.id   AF-A0A7Z9WIX7-F1
#
_cell.length_a   1.000
_cell.length_b   1.000
_cell.length_c   1.000
_cell.angle_alpha   90.00
_cell.angle_beta   90.00
_cell.angle_gamma   90.00
#
_symmetry.space_group_name_H-M   'P 1'
#
loop_
_entity.id
_entity.type
_entity.pdbx_description
1 polymer ?
#
loop_
_entity_poly.entity_id
_entity_poly.type
_entity_poly.pdbx_seq_one_letter_code
_entity_poly.pdbx_strand_id
1 'polypeptide(L)' 'MSKPSEPKPAKLIASLFTADLSIVNETLKRLREHWGDTDYLSEIIPFNHTDYYAEEMGTPLMRMFVSFRKLIPPDTL' A
#
# COMPACT_ATOMS: atom_id res chain seq x y z
N MET A 1 -0.02 -20.70 -31.84
CA MET A 1 0.04 -19.35 -31.25
C MET A 1 -1.07 -19.25 -30.21
N SER A 2 -0.77 -18.82 -28.98
CA SER A 2 -1.80 -18.63 -27.94
C SER A 2 -2.65 -17.40 -28.28
N LYS A 3 -3.95 -17.43 -27.99
CA LYS A 3 -4.82 -16.25 -28.12
C LYS A 3 -4.67 -15.40 -26.85
N PRO A 4 -4.51 -14.06 -26.96
CA PRO A 4 -4.57 -13.19 -25.80
C PRO A 4 -5.92 -13.37 -25.10
N SER A 5 -5.90 -13.53 -23.78
CA SER A 5 -7.10 -13.52 -22.94
C SER A 5 -7.02 -12.33 -21.99
N GLU A 6 -8.16 -11.82 -21.57
CA GLU A 6 -8.19 -10.78 -20.54
C GLU A 6 -7.52 -11.27 -19.25
N PRO A 7 -6.73 -10.41 -18.59
CA PRO A 7 -6.11 -10.75 -17.32
C PRO A 7 -7.17 -10.94 -16.25
N LYS A 8 -6.95 -11.92 -15.38
CA LYS A 8 -7.80 -12.09 -14.19
C LYS A 8 -7.61 -10.89 -13.25
N PRO A 9 -8.65 -10.51 -12.48
CA PRO A 9 -8.52 -9.51 -11.42
C PRO A 9 -7.35 -9.85 -10.47
N ALA A 10 -6.59 -8.82 -10.09
CA ALA A 10 -5.40 -8.92 -9.29
C ALA A 10 -5.61 -8.41 -7.87
N LYS A 11 -4.71 -8.83 -6.99
CA LYS A 11 -4.66 -8.38 -5.59
C LYS A 11 -4.10 -6.97 -5.54
N LEU A 12 -4.85 -6.03 -4.97
CA LEU A 12 -4.32 -4.70 -4.69
C LEU A 12 -3.48 -4.71 -3.41
N ILE A 13 -2.23 -4.27 -3.53
CA ILE A 13 -1.26 -4.16 -2.44
C ILE A 13 -0.61 -2.78 -2.52
N ALA A 14 -0.43 -2.11 -1.38
CA ALA A 14 0.27 -0.84 -1.29
C ALA A 14 1.38 -0.88 -0.23
N SER A 15 2.50 -0.20 -0.51
CA SER A 15 3.57 0.08 0.45
C SER A 15 3.42 1.52 0.93
N LEU A 16 3.20 1.71 2.23
CA LEU A 16 3.03 3.01 2.86
C LEU A 16 4.33 3.41 3.56
N PHE A 17 4.76 4.65 3.37
CA PHE A 17 5.91 5.25 4.06
C PHE A 17 5.45 6.46 4.88
N THR A 18 5.93 6.57 6.12
CA THR A 18 5.66 7.73 6.97
C THR A 18 6.73 7.89 8.05
N ALA A 19 7.02 9.13 8.45
CA ALA A 19 7.75 9.42 9.68
C ALA A 19 6.80 9.71 10.87
N ASP A 20 5.48 9.79 10.61
CA ASP A 20 4.44 10.03 11.60
C ASP A 20 3.44 8.87 11.63
N LEU A 21 3.40 8.13 12.75
CA LEU A 21 2.46 7.03 12.93
C LEU A 21 1.03 7.49 13.25
N SER A 22 0.85 8.75 13.66
CA SER A 22 -0.47 9.27 14.04
C SER A 22 -1.44 9.32 12.86
N ILE A 23 -0.91 9.48 11.64
CA ILE A 23 -1.72 9.56 10.41
C ILE A 23 -2.17 8.20 9.87
N VAL A 24 -1.57 7.09 10.32
CA VAL A 24 -1.75 5.76 9.72
C VAL A 24 -3.21 5.30 9.74
N ASN A 25 -3.91 5.49 10.86
CA ASN A 25 -5.30 5.08 10.98
C ASN A 25 -6.22 5.82 10.01
N GLU A 26 -6.02 7.14 9.86
CA GLU A 26 -6.80 7.96 8.94
C GLU A 26 -6.44 7.62 7.48
N THR A 27 -5.16 7.40 7.18
CA THR A 27 -4.73 6.90 5.86
C THR A 27 -5.45 5.59 5.54
N LEU A 28 -5.36 4.57 6.39
CA LEU A 28 -6.02 3.27 6.18
C LEU A 28 -7.53 3.39 6.00
N LYS A 29 -8.18 4.28 6.76
CA LYS A 29 -9.61 4.55 6.60
C LYS A 29 -9.91 5.05 5.18
N ARG A 30 -9.18 6.04 4.68
CA ARG A 30 -9.36 6.56 3.32
C ARG A 30 -9.08 5.51 2.26
N LEU A 31 -8.02 4.72 2.41
CA LEU A 31 -7.75 3.64 1.45
C LEU A 31 -8.91 2.63 1.42
N ARG A 32 -9.52 2.31 2.56
CA ARG A 32 -10.69 1.42 2.61
C ARG A 32 -11.92 2.02 1.92
N GLU A 33 -12.13 3.33 2.00
CA GLU A 33 -13.23 4.01 1.30
C GLU A 33 -13.09 3.86 -0.23
N HIS A 34 -11.86 3.84 -0.74
CA HIS A 34 -11.59 3.69 -2.17
C HIS A 34 -11.58 2.24 -2.66
N TRP A 35 -10.93 1.33 -1.92
CA TRP A 35 -10.64 -0.03 -2.41
C TRP A 35 -11.31 -1.16 -1.61
N GLY A 36 -12.11 -0.81 -0.60
CA GLY A 36 -12.83 -1.75 0.26
C GLY A 36 -12.00 -2.24 1.45
N ASP A 37 -12.49 -3.26 2.14
CA ASP A 37 -11.86 -3.73 3.38
C ASP A 37 -10.43 -4.23 3.17
N THR A 38 -9.57 -3.91 4.13
CA THR A 38 -8.23 -4.51 4.23
C THR A 38 -8.34 -5.94 4.73
N ASP A 39 -7.59 -6.85 4.15
CA ASP A 39 -7.47 -8.24 4.64
C ASP A 39 -6.05 -8.62 5.06
N TYR A 40 -5.09 -7.71 4.86
CA TYR A 40 -3.76 -7.79 5.41
C TYR A 40 -3.24 -6.39 5.74
N LEU A 41 -2.60 -6.29 6.90
CA LEU A 41 -1.78 -5.18 7.32
C LEU A 41 -0.52 -5.76 7.95
N SER A 42 0.65 -5.35 7.49
CA SER A 42 1.91 -5.79 8.09
C SER A 42 2.14 -5.12 9.44
N GLU A 43 3.13 -5.62 10.18
CA GLU A 43 3.76 -4.87 11.25
C GLU A 43 4.45 -3.61 10.70
N ILE A 44 4.78 -2.68 11.60
CA ILE A 44 5.57 -1.48 11.27
C ILE A 44 7.03 -1.91 11.09
N ILE A 45 7.59 -1.62 9.93
CA ILE A 45 8.96 -1.98 9.56
C ILE A 45 9.79 -0.69 9.56
N PRO A 46 10.85 -0.57 10.38
CA PRO A 46 11.80 0.53 10.25
C PRO A 46 12.41 0.54 8.85
N PHE A 47 12.38 1.69 8.18
CA PHE A 47 12.94 1.84 6.84
C PHE A 47 14.24 2.65 6.92
N ASN A 48 15.35 1.94 7.17
CA ASN A 48 16.68 2.51 7.39
C ASN A 48 17.70 2.11 6.30
N HIS A 49 17.22 1.60 5.16
CA HIS A 49 18.09 1.16 4.06
C HIS A 49 18.64 2.30 3.21
N THR A 50 17.97 3.45 3.20
CA THR A 50 18.36 4.64 2.46
C THR A 50 17.75 5.89 3.13
N ASP A 51 18.44 7.01 2.99
CA ASP A 51 18.03 8.35 3.38
C ASP A 51 17.36 9.14 2.25
N TYR A 52 17.13 8.52 1.09
CA TYR A 52 16.58 9.18 -0.11
C TYR A 52 15.27 9.97 0.14
N TYR A 53 14.43 9.51 1.06
CA TYR A 53 13.16 10.16 1.41
C TYR A 53 13.23 11.06 2.66
N ALA A 54 14.39 11.12 3.32
CA ALA A 54 14.54 11.79 4.61
C ALA A 54 14.28 13.30 4.54
N GLU A 55 14.72 13.97 3.47
CA GLU A 55 14.54 15.41 3.31
C GLU A 55 13.08 15.82 3.15
N GLU A 56 12.27 15.01 2.45
CA GLU A 56 10.87 15.31 2.16
C GLU A 56 9.91 14.79 3.23
N MET A 57 10.18 13.60 3.78
CA MET A 57 9.26 12.90 4.67
C MET A 57 9.68 12.93 6.14
N GLY A 58 10.92 13.33 6.45
CA GLY A 58 11.49 13.29 7.78
C GLY A 58 12.04 11.92 8.18
N THR A 59 12.53 11.83 9.42
CA THR A 59 13.10 10.60 10.00
C THR A 59 12.65 10.43 11.46
N PRO A 60 12.59 9.19 12.00
CA PRO A 60 12.84 7.91 11.33
C PRO A 60 11.69 7.53 10.37
N LEU A 61 12.03 6.98 9.20
CA LEU A 61 11.02 6.53 8.25
C LEU A 61 10.56 5.10 8.58
N MET A 62 9.27 4.87 8.47
CA MET A 62 8.61 3.60 8.75
C MET A 62 7.84 3.15 7.51
N ARG A 63 7.78 1.83 7.29
CA ARG A 63 7.08 1.20 6.19
C ARG A 63 6.03 0.21 6.69
N MET A 64 4.87 0.18 6.04
CA MET A 64 3.86 -0.86 6.23
C MET A 64 3.31 -1.32 4.88
N PHE A 65 2.91 -2.58 4.80
CA PHE A 65 2.19 -3.12 3.65
C PHE A 65 0.72 -3.31 4.00
N VAL A 66 -0.16 -2.96 3.07
CA VAL A 66 -1.60 -3.18 3.18
C VAL A 66 -2.10 -3.88 1.93
N SER A 67 -3.04 -4.81 2.09
CA SER A 67 -3.77 -5.39 0.97
C SER A 67 -5.27 -5.39 1.20
N PHE A 68 -6.03 -5.42 0.11
CA PHE A 68 -7.48 -5.27 0.13
C PHE A 68 -8.18 -6.57 -0.31
N ARG A 69 -9.31 -6.87 0.32
CA ARG A 69 -10.08 -8.09 0.09
C ARG A 69 -10.59 -8.21 -1.34
N LYS A 70 -11.02 -7.09 -1.94
CA LYS A 70 -11.55 -7.04 -3.29
C LYS A 70 -10.41 -7.14 -4.31
N LEU A 71 -10.52 -8.08 -5.26
CA LEU A 71 -9.65 -8.11 -6.44
C LEU A 71 -10.12 -7.06 -7.45
N ILE A 72 -9.18 -6.41 -8.12
CA ILE A 72 -9.46 -5.35 -9.10
C ILE A 72 -8.90 -5.72 -10.48
N PRO A 73 -9.53 -5.27 -11.59
CA PRO A 73 -8.90 -5.36 -12.89
C PRO A 73 -7.59 -4.55 -12.90
N PRO A 74 -6.52 -5.06 -13.52
CA PRO A 74 -5.19 -4.44 -13.43
C PRO A 74 -5.09 -3.05 -14.08
N ASP A 75 -6.08 -2.64 -14.86
CA ASP A 75 -6.17 -1.43 -15.66
C ASP A 75 -7.10 -0.35 -15.06
N THR A 76 -7.40 -0.42 -13.76
CA THR A 76 -8.43 0.42 -13.11
C THR A 76 -7.91 1.40 -12.04
N LEU A 77 -6.59 1.58 -11.93
CA LEU A 77 -5.94 2.51 -11.00
C LEU A 77 -5.62 3.85 -11.64
#